data_AF-A0A5C4YC48-F1
#
_entry.id   AF-A0A5C4YC48-F1
#
_cell.length_a   1.000
_cell.length_b   1.000
_cell.length_c   1.000
_cell.angle_alpha   90.00
_cell.angle_beta   90.00
_cell.angle_gamma   90.00
#
_symmetry.space_group_name_H-M   'P 1'
#
loop_
_entity.id
_entity.type
_entity.pdbx_description
1 polymer ?
#
loop_
_entity_poly.entity_id
_entity_poly.type
_entity_poly.pdbx_seq_one_letter_code
_entity_poly.pdbx_strand_id
1 'polypeptide(L)' 'HLAMKELEKLGVEIISCGACLEFFGKSKELKIGSIGNAYEILNELCGKAKIITL' A
#
# COMPACT_ATOMS: atom_id res chain seq x y z
N HIS A 1 -6.24 13.22 -4.61
CA HIS A 1 -6.40 12.48 -3.32
C HIS A 1 -7.79 11.82 -3.18
N LEU A 2 -8.80 12.20 -3.98
CA LEU A 2 -10.16 11.66 -3.84
C LEU A 2 -10.25 10.18 -4.25
N ALA A 3 -9.67 9.81 -5.40
CA ALA A 3 -9.77 8.46 -5.97
C ALA A 3 -9.29 7.35 -5.01
N MET A 4 -8.12 7.52 -4.37
CA MET A 4 -7.63 6.53 -3.40
C MET A 4 -8.53 6.40 -2.17
N LYS A 5 -9.13 7.52 -1.72
CA LYS A 5 -10.08 7.51 -0.61
C LYS A 5 -11.39 6.80 -0.96
N GLU A 6 -11.84 6.91 -2.21
CA GLU A 6 -13.01 6.15 -2.68
C GLU A 6 -12.70 4.67 -2.79
N LEU A 7 -11.49 4.29 -3.22
CA LEU A 7 -11.04 2.90 -3.22
C LEU A 7 -11.05 2.31 -1.80
N GLU A 8 -10.56 3.02 -0.79
CA GLU A 8 -10.66 2.57 0.60
C GLU A 8 -12.12 2.38 1.05
N LYS A 9 -13.02 3.29 0.67
CA LYS A 9 -14.47 3.15 0.97
C LYS A 9 -15.11 1.94 0.29
N LEU A 10 -14.59 1.53 -0.86
CA LEU A 10 -15.02 0.33 -1.59
C LEU A 10 -14.40 -0.96 -1.00
N GLY A 11 -13.62 -0.86 0.08
CA GLY A 11 -12.98 -2.00 0.74
C GLY A 11 -11.65 -2.41 0.13
N VAL A 12 -11.04 -1.55 -0.70
CA VAL A 12 -9.69 -1.79 -1.23
C VAL A 12 -8.66 -1.43 -0.17
N GLU A 13 -7.86 -2.41 0.25
CA GLU A 13 -6.73 -2.16 1.13
C GLU A 13 -5.58 -1.51 0.36
N ILE A 14 -5.07 -0.40 0.89
CA ILE A 14 -3.95 0.35 0.31
C ILE A 14 -2.76 0.23 1.27
N ILE A 15 -1.70 -0.40 0.79
CA ILE A 15 -0.48 -0.62 1.56
C ILE A 15 0.68 0.10 0.87
N SER A 16 1.40 0.91 1.64
CA SER A 16 2.61 1.59 1.19
C SER A 16 3.84 0.96 1.84
N CYS A 17 4.86 0.65 1.04
CA CYS A 17 6.10 0.06 1.56
C CYS A 17 6.80 1.03 2.52
N GLY A 18 6.95 0.64 3.79
CA GLY A 18 7.57 1.47 4.82
C GLY A 18 9.02 1.84 4.53
N ALA A 19 9.81 0.90 4.02
CA ALA A 19 11.20 1.15 3.64
C ALA A 19 11.30 2.19 2.51
N CYS A 20 10.39 2.14 1.52
CA CYS A 20 10.33 3.14 0.46
C CYS A 20 9.92 4.50 1.03
N LEU A 21 8.87 4.56 1.84
CA LEU A 21 8.43 5.81 2.46
C LEU A 21 9.53 6.46 3.30
N GLU A 22 10.30 5.66 4.03
CA GLU A 22 11.41 6.16 4.86
C GLU A 22 12.56 6.66 3.99
N PHE A 23 12.91 5.92 2.93
CA PHE A 23 13.89 6.35 1.92
C PHE A 23 13.50 7.70 1.28
N PHE A 24 12.22 7.91 0.99
CA PHE A 24 11.71 9.18 0.44
C PHE A 24 11.42 10.24 1.50
N GLY A 25 11.59 9.95 2.79
CA GLY A 25 11.24 10.87 3.89
C GLY A 25 9.73 11.15 4.01
N LYS A 26 8.88 10.30 3.44
CA LYS A 26 7.42 10.47 3.33
C LYS A 26 6.60 9.66 4.32
N SER A 27 7.23 8.91 5.23
CA SER A 27 6.53 8.06 6.21
C SER A 27 5.50 8.82 7.05
N LYS A 28 5.78 10.08 7.40
CA LYS A 28 4.86 10.94 8.17
C LYS A 28 3.87 11.72 7.32
N GLU A 29 4.04 11.73 5.99
CA GLU A 29 3.15 12.42 5.06
C GLU A 29 2.07 11.49 4.47
N LEU A 30 2.02 10.21 4.89
CA LEU A 30 1.04 9.26 4.40
C LEU A 30 -0.37 9.68 4.84
N LYS A 31 -1.25 9.96 3.86
CA LYS A 31 -2.62 10.46 4.10
C LYS A 31 -3.71 9.40 3.97
N ILE A 32 -3.42 8.30 3.28
CA ILE A 32 -4.39 7.29 2.82
C ILE A 32 -3.66 5.94 2.83
N GLY A 33 -4.31 4.88 3.32
CA GLY A 33 -3.71 3.56 3.47
C GLY A 33 -2.81 3.41 4.70
N SER A 34 -2.19 2.24 4.80
CA SER A 34 -1.33 1.85 5.91
C SER A 34 0.11 1.61 5.47
N ILE A 35 1.06 1.71 6.41
CA ILE A 35 2.46 1.37 6.17
C ILE A 35 2.64 -0.13 6.36
N GLY A 36 3.09 -0.81 5.30
CA GLY A 36 3.35 -2.25 5.30
C GLY A 36 4.84 -2.58 5.38
N ASN A 37 5.13 -3.78 5.89
CA ASN A 37 6.45 -4.41 5.83
C ASN A 37 6.60 -5.21 4.53
N ALA A 38 7.82 -5.34 4.03
CA ALA A 38 8.14 -6.15 2.86
C ALA A 38 7.63 -7.60 2.94
N TYR A 39 7.71 -8.24 4.11
CA TYR A 39 7.25 -9.64 4.27
C TYR A 39 5.73 -9.80 4.14
N GLU A 40 4.97 -8.91 4.78
CA GLU A 40 3.50 -8.88 4.69
C GLU A 40 3.05 -8.68 3.24
N ILE A 41 3.62 -7.65 2.58
CA ILE A 41 3.32 -7.32 1.17
C ILE A 41 3.65 -8.52 0.27
N LEU A 42 4.81 -9.15 0.46
CA LEU A 42 5.21 -10.31 -0.35
C LEU A 42 4.26 -11.49 -0.14
N ASN A 43 3.85 -11.76 1.09
CA ASN A 43 2.92 -12.84 1.41
C ASN A 43 1.55 -12.59 0.76
N GLU A 44 1.04 -11.36 0.83
CA GLU A 44 -0.17 -10.98 0.11
C GLU A 44 -0.03 -11.14 -1.40
N LEU A 45 1.05 -10.63 -1.99
CA LEU A 45 1.25 -10.74 -3.44
C LEU A 45 1.32 -12.21 -3.90
N CYS A 46 2.09 -13.04 -3.19
CA CYS A 46 2.26 -14.46 -3.51
C CYS A 46 0.97 -15.27 -3.29
N GLY A 47 0.15 -14.88 -2.31
CA GLY A 47 -1.11 -15.55 -2.01
C GLY A 47 -2.27 -15.22 -2.96
N LYS A 48 -2.13 -14.24 -3.86
CA LYS A 48 -3.21 -13.80 -4.74
C LYS A 48 -3.09 -14.46 -6.12
N ALA A 49 -4.24 -14.85 -6.68
CA ALA A 49 -4.31 -15.55 -7.97
C ALA A 49 -3.85 -14.71 -9.17
N LYS A 50 -3.84 -13.37 -9.05
CA LYS A 50 -3.46 -12.47 -10.12
C LYS A 50 -2.77 -11.24 -9.55
N ILE A 51 -1.61 -10.94 -10.11
CA ILE A 51 -0.82 -9.74 -9.81
C ILE A 51 -0.78 -8.89 -11.08
N ILE A 52 -1.01 -7.60 -10.94
CA ILE A 52 -0.92 -6.63 -12.04
C ILE A 52 0.11 -5.57 -11.63
N THR A 53 1.13 -5.39 -12.45
CA THR A 53 2.21 -4.41 -12.24
C THR A 53 2.10 -3.32 -13.29
N LEU A 54 2.33 -2.07 -12.89
CA LEU A 54 2.31 -0.87 -13.72
C LEU A 54 3.73 -0.38 -14.02
#